data_AF-A0A8T7HBK4-F1
#
_entry.id   AF-A0A8T7HBK4-F1
#
_cell.length_a   1.000
_cell.length_b   1.000
_cell.length_c   1.000
_cell.angle_alpha   90.00
_cell.angle_beta   90.00
_cell.angle_gamma   90.00
#
_symmetry.space_group_name_H-M   'P 1'
#
loop_
_entity.id
_entity.type
_entity.pdbx_description
1 polymer ?
#
loop_
_entity_poly.entity_id
_entity_poly.type
_entity_poly.pdbx_seq_one_letter_code
_entity_poly.pdbx_strand_id
1 'polypeptide(L)'
;HLIYKYYSDKGKTEYNDLLIEVQIRSKLQHLWATAVETVDFFTRQAIKSNEGQDDWAYFFKLVSSAFAKFENCPTIPEIPQNEKELYSLIKQKEKELQVRTKMGHWTKSIKLFDNLKNKDNLQFFLLELDTIQEKLTISAYTKRQEQQAILDYSTAEKKIYGRKEYDVVLVGADTTKDLKKAYPNYFLDTKEFLIYLNKILNKY
;
A
#
# COMPACT_ATOMS: atom_id res chain seq x y z
N HIS A 1 -7.19 -13.40 14.73
CA HIS A 1 -6.82 -12.15 15.43
C HIS A 1 -7.27 -12.25 16.87
N LEU A 2 -6.62 -11.55 17.80
CA LEU A 2 -6.95 -11.60 19.23
C LEU A 2 -7.49 -10.22 19.65
N ILE A 3 -8.65 -10.19 20.30
CA ILE A 3 -9.25 -8.94 20.79
C ILE A 3 -9.07 -8.89 22.30
N TYR A 4 -8.44 -7.84 22.79
CA TYR A 4 -8.20 -7.56 24.21
C TYR A 4 -8.83 -6.24 24.62
N LYS A 5 -8.95 -6.00 25.92
CA LYS A 5 -9.24 -4.67 26.47
C LYS A 5 -7.95 -4.04 26.96
N TYR A 6 -7.75 -2.77 26.63
CA TYR A 6 -6.66 -1.98 27.18
C TYR A 6 -6.89 -1.74 28.67
N TYR A 7 -5.83 -1.91 29.45
CA TYR A 7 -5.80 -1.50 30.85
C TYR A 7 -4.43 -0.94 31.18
N SER A 8 -4.40 0.21 31.83
CA SER A 8 -3.19 0.77 32.43
C SER A 8 -3.50 1.43 33.77
N ASP A 9 -2.63 1.17 34.74
CA ASP A 9 -2.61 1.76 36.08
C ASP A 9 -1.59 2.92 36.20
N LYS A 10 -0.72 3.09 35.20
CA LYS A 10 0.38 4.08 35.18
C LYS A 10 0.40 4.98 33.94
N GLY A 11 -0.43 4.66 32.95
CA GLY A 11 -0.52 5.38 31.68
C GLY A 11 -1.77 6.26 31.58
N LYS A 12 -2.22 6.49 30.34
CA LYS A 12 -3.45 7.23 30.07
C LYS A 12 -4.67 6.38 30.40
N THR A 13 -5.15 6.48 31.63
CA THR A 13 -6.31 5.75 32.15
C THR A 13 -7.61 6.05 31.40
N GLU A 14 -7.69 7.19 30.71
CA GLU A 14 -8.80 7.59 29.83
C GLU A 14 -9.04 6.61 28.67
N TYR A 15 -8.07 5.74 28.35
CA TYR A 15 -8.19 4.72 27.31
C TYR A 15 -8.54 3.33 27.86
N ASN A 16 -8.69 3.17 29.18
CA ASN A 16 -9.08 1.89 29.77
C ASN A 16 -10.42 1.40 29.18
N ASP A 17 -10.56 0.08 29.07
CA ASP A 17 -11.68 -0.62 28.45
C ASP A 17 -11.81 -0.49 26.92
N LEU A 18 -11.00 0.33 26.25
CA LEU A 18 -10.93 0.34 24.79
C LEU A 18 -10.45 -1.01 24.25
N LEU A 19 -11.02 -1.44 23.13
CA LEU A 19 -10.66 -2.69 22.47
C LEU A 19 -9.34 -2.53 21.69
N ILE A 20 -8.46 -3.50 21.85
CA ILE A 20 -7.21 -3.64 21.10
C ILE A 20 -7.28 -4.93 20.29
N GLU A 21 -7.08 -4.85 18.98
CA GLU A 21 -6.85 -6.01 18.14
C GLU A 21 -5.34 -6.27 18.03
N VAL A 22 -4.92 -7.50 18.37
CA VAL A 22 -3.55 -7.98 18.18
C VAL A 22 -3.55 -9.00 17.04
N GLN A 23 -2.75 -8.69 16.02
CA GLN A 23 -2.55 -9.56 14.85
C GLN A 23 -1.11 -10.10 14.89
N ILE A 24 -0.97 -11.41 15.05
CA ILE A 24 0.32 -12.10 14.99
C ILE A 24 0.45 -12.68 13.57
N ARG A 25 1.51 -12.30 12.87
CA ARG A 25 1.74 -12.68 11.47
C ARG A 25 3.18 -13.12 11.28
N SER A 26 3.39 -14.12 10.42
CA SER A 26 4.72 -14.39 9.87
C SER A 26 5.19 -13.22 9.01
N LYS A 27 6.48 -13.20 8.71
CA LYS A 27 7.04 -12.17 7.81
C LYS A 27 6.35 -12.21 6.44
N LEU A 28 6.15 -13.39 5.85
CA LEU A 28 5.50 -13.49 4.53
C LEU A 28 4.02 -13.11 4.56
N GLN A 29 3.31 -13.43 5.65
CA GLN A 29 1.92 -12.99 5.84
C GLN A 29 1.83 -11.47 5.93
N HIS A 30 2.73 -10.81 6.65
CA HIS A 30 2.78 -9.35 6.70
C HIS A 30 3.07 -8.75 5.31
N LEU A 31 4.08 -9.26 4.59
CA LEU A 31 4.40 -8.80 3.24
C LEU A 31 3.24 -8.97 2.25
N TRP A 32 2.55 -10.12 2.31
CA TRP A 32 1.37 -10.38 1.49
C TRP A 32 0.23 -9.41 1.83
N ALA A 33 -0.08 -9.23 3.11
CA ALA A 33 -1.17 -8.33 3.55
C ALA A 33 -0.90 -6.88 3.13
N THR A 34 0.33 -6.39 3.33
CA THR A 34 0.75 -5.05 2.89
C THR A 34 0.63 -4.88 1.37
N ALA A 35 1.00 -5.91 0.59
CA ALA A 35 0.87 -5.87 -0.87
C ALA A 35 -0.59 -5.86 -1.34
N VAL A 36 -1.46 -6.64 -0.69
CA VAL A 36 -2.91 -6.61 -0.92
C VAL A 36 -3.48 -5.24 -0.58
N GLU A 37 -3.16 -4.67 0.58
CA GLU A 37 -3.60 -3.34 0.98
C GLU A 37 -3.14 -2.25 -0.01
N THR A 38 -1.93 -2.39 -0.55
CA THR A 38 -1.41 -1.48 -1.57
C THR A 38 -2.23 -1.59 -2.85
N VAL A 39 -2.41 -2.81 -3.36
CA VAL A 39 -3.22 -3.02 -4.56
C VAL A 39 -4.64 -2.52 -4.32
N ASP A 40 -5.28 -2.89 -3.21
CA ASP A 40 -6.61 -2.41 -2.85
C ASP A 40 -6.67 -0.88 -2.78
N PHE A 41 -5.68 -0.22 -2.19
CA PHE A 41 -5.63 1.23 -2.12
C PHE A 41 -5.59 1.87 -3.51
N PHE A 42 -4.65 1.45 -4.37
CA PHE A 42 -4.50 1.99 -5.72
C PHE A 42 -5.63 1.56 -6.67
N THR A 43 -6.17 0.34 -6.51
CA THR A 43 -7.24 -0.20 -7.34
C THR A 43 -8.61 0.31 -6.91
N ARG A 44 -8.93 0.48 -5.62
CA ARG A 44 -10.21 1.09 -5.19
C ARG A 44 -10.33 2.55 -5.62
N GLN A 45 -9.20 3.26 -5.72
CA GLN A 45 -9.20 4.59 -6.32
C GLN A 45 -9.38 4.52 -7.86
N ALA A 46 -8.88 3.47 -8.52
CA ALA A 46 -9.13 3.23 -9.95
C ALA A 46 -10.56 2.71 -10.23
N ILE A 47 -11.18 2.02 -9.27
CA ILE A 47 -12.40 1.22 -9.46
C ILE A 47 -13.64 2.01 -9.03
N LYS A 48 -14.20 2.70 -10.02
CA LYS A 48 -15.65 2.68 -10.27
C LYS A 48 -15.99 1.91 -11.56
N SER A 49 -15.01 1.21 -12.15
CA SER A 49 -15.16 0.26 -13.25
C SER A 49 -14.91 -1.15 -12.71
N ASN A 50 -15.94 -2.00 -12.71
CA ASN A 50 -16.02 -3.33 -12.09
C ASN A 50 -15.10 -4.40 -12.73
N GLU A 51 -13.94 -4.02 -13.28
CA GLU A 51 -13.05 -4.85 -14.07
C GLU A 51 -11.68 -5.00 -13.36
N GLY A 52 -11.27 -6.24 -13.09
CA GLY A 52 -9.92 -6.58 -12.60
C GLY A 52 -9.80 -7.00 -11.13
N GLN A 53 -10.84 -6.83 -10.30
CA GLN A 53 -10.80 -7.25 -8.88
C GLN A 53 -10.63 -8.78 -8.74
N ASP A 54 -11.29 -9.56 -9.61
CA ASP A 54 -11.21 -11.02 -9.60
C ASP A 54 -9.82 -11.53 -10.05
N ASP A 55 -9.19 -10.88 -11.02
CA ASP A 55 -7.84 -11.24 -11.47
C ASP A 55 -6.80 -10.96 -10.38
N TRP A 56 -6.91 -9.82 -9.69
CA TRP A 56 -6.06 -9.52 -8.54
C TRP A 56 -6.29 -10.49 -7.39
N ALA A 57 -7.55 -10.80 -7.06
CA ALA A 57 -7.88 -11.76 -6.02
C ALA A 57 -7.30 -13.15 -6.36
N TYR A 58 -7.42 -13.59 -7.60
CA TYR A 58 -6.86 -14.86 -8.06
C TYR A 58 -5.33 -14.85 -8.02
N PHE A 59 -4.68 -13.79 -8.50
CA PHE A 59 -3.24 -13.62 -8.39
C PHE A 59 -2.76 -13.72 -6.94
N PHE A 60 -3.42 -13.04 -6.01
CA PHE A 60 -3.05 -13.10 -4.61
C PHE A 60 -3.31 -14.46 -3.97
N LYS A 61 -4.35 -15.20 -4.37
CA LYS A 61 -4.54 -16.61 -3.97
C LYS A 61 -3.37 -17.50 -4.42
N LEU A 62 -2.90 -17.34 -5.65
CA LEU A 62 -1.73 -18.09 -6.16
C LEU A 62 -0.47 -17.77 -5.34
N VAL A 63 -0.21 -16.48 -5.08
CA VAL A 63 0.94 -16.05 -4.28
C VAL A 63 0.83 -16.54 -2.83
N SER A 64 -0.37 -16.56 -2.23
CA SER A 64 -0.58 -17.15 -0.89
C SER A 64 -0.13 -18.61 -0.83
N SER A 65 -0.51 -19.42 -1.83
CA SER A 65 -0.05 -20.82 -1.89
C SER A 65 1.46 -20.94 -2.10
N ALA A 66 2.09 -20.03 -2.84
CA ALA A 66 3.55 -20.02 -2.99
C ALA A 66 4.26 -19.65 -1.68
N PHE A 67 3.75 -18.66 -0.94
CA PHE A 67 4.29 -18.28 0.37
C PHE A 67 4.08 -19.37 1.42
N ALA A 68 2.92 -20.04 1.41
CA ALA A 68 2.68 -21.20 2.27
C ALA A 68 3.72 -22.31 2.02
N LYS A 69 4.07 -22.59 0.75
CA LYS A 69 5.16 -23.52 0.42
C LYS A 69 6.52 -23.08 0.98
N PHE A 70 6.85 -21.79 0.97
CA PHE A 70 8.09 -21.28 1.59
C PHE A 70 8.13 -21.47 3.11
N GLU A 71 6.97 -21.51 3.76
CA GLU A 71 6.84 -21.70 5.21
C GLU A 71 6.52 -23.16 5.60
N ASN A 72 6.53 -24.09 4.65
CA ASN A 72 6.11 -25.49 4.84
C ASN A 72 4.69 -25.64 5.41
N CYS A 73 3.80 -24.72 5.02
CA CYS A 73 2.40 -24.70 5.42
C CYS A 73 1.50 -25.32 4.33
N PRO A 74 0.29 -25.80 4.69
CA PRO A 74 -0.72 -26.20 3.72
C PRO A 74 -1.07 -25.04 2.77
N THR A 75 -1.24 -25.38 1.49
CA THR A 75 -1.67 -24.46 0.43
C THR A 75 -3.19 -24.46 0.30
N ILE A 76 -3.72 -23.54 -0.51
CA ILE A 76 -5.16 -23.47 -0.80
C ILE A 76 -5.55 -24.67 -1.70
N PRO A 77 -6.57 -25.49 -1.32
CA PRO A 77 -6.94 -26.69 -2.08
C PRO A 77 -7.35 -26.43 -3.54
N GLU A 78 -7.99 -25.28 -3.80
CA GLU A 78 -8.45 -24.85 -5.13
C GLU A 78 -7.31 -24.41 -6.07
N ILE A 79 -6.09 -24.30 -5.57
CA ILE A 79 -4.91 -23.81 -6.30
C ILE A 79 -3.98 -24.99 -6.64
N PRO A 80 -3.30 -24.97 -7.81
CA PRO A 80 -2.37 -26.03 -8.17
C PRO A 80 -1.32 -26.33 -7.11
N GLN A 81 -1.22 -27.62 -6.78
CA GLN A 81 -0.32 -28.14 -5.76
C GLN A 81 1.09 -28.37 -6.30
N ASN A 82 1.20 -28.63 -7.61
CA ASN A 82 2.47 -28.74 -8.30
C ASN A 82 3.15 -27.36 -8.34
N GLU A 83 4.40 -27.29 -7.87
CA GLU A 83 5.13 -26.02 -7.78
C GLU A 83 5.37 -25.38 -9.15
N LYS A 84 5.72 -26.18 -10.17
CA LYS A 84 6.02 -25.68 -11.52
C LYS A 84 4.76 -25.10 -12.17
N GLU A 85 3.63 -25.78 -12.02
CA GLU A 85 2.33 -25.30 -12.51
C GLU A 85 1.89 -24.02 -11.79
N LEU A 86 1.96 -24.01 -10.45
CA LEU A 86 1.64 -22.83 -9.65
C LEU A 86 2.47 -21.61 -10.08
N TYR A 87 3.78 -21.80 -10.25
CA TYR A 87 4.70 -20.71 -10.59
C TYR A 87 4.48 -20.24 -12.03
N SER A 88 4.14 -21.15 -12.94
CA SER A 88 3.75 -20.79 -14.31
C SER A 88 2.50 -19.90 -14.33
N LEU A 89 1.47 -20.23 -13.54
CA LEU A 89 0.27 -19.40 -13.42
C LEU A 89 0.56 -18.04 -12.77
N ILE A 90 1.43 -18.00 -11.75
CA ILE A 90 1.87 -16.73 -11.15
C ILE A 90 2.57 -15.87 -12.20
N LYS A 91 3.45 -16.43 -13.03
CA LYS A 91 4.12 -15.70 -14.11
C LYS A 91 3.12 -15.17 -15.14
N GLN A 92 2.13 -15.96 -15.52
CA GLN A 92 1.09 -15.54 -16.44
C GLN A 92 0.29 -14.35 -15.86
N LYS A 93 -0.24 -14.50 -14.65
CA LYS A 93 -1.04 -13.45 -14.00
C LYS A 93 -0.22 -12.20 -13.67
N GLU A 94 1.06 -12.36 -13.32
CA GLU A 94 1.98 -11.23 -13.14
C GLU A 94 2.12 -10.40 -14.41
N LYS A 95 2.22 -11.06 -15.58
CA LYS A 95 2.33 -10.39 -16.87
C LYS A 95 1.04 -9.70 -17.29
N GLU A 96 -0.11 -10.36 -17.09
CA GLU A 96 -1.44 -9.81 -17.39
C GLU A 96 -1.71 -8.55 -16.55
N LEU A 97 -1.43 -8.61 -15.25
CA LEU A 97 -1.66 -7.50 -14.31
C LEU A 97 -0.49 -6.52 -14.23
N GLN A 98 0.63 -6.81 -14.87
CA GLN A 98 1.88 -6.03 -14.83
C GLN A 98 2.37 -5.71 -13.40
N VAL A 99 2.15 -6.63 -12.45
CA VAL A 99 2.25 -6.36 -10.99
C VAL A 99 3.58 -5.70 -10.60
N ARG A 100 4.72 -6.19 -11.12
CA ARG A 100 6.04 -5.63 -10.79
C ARG A 100 6.21 -4.20 -11.26
N THR A 101 5.68 -3.87 -12.44
CA THR A 101 5.74 -2.52 -13.01
C THR A 101 4.93 -1.57 -12.14
N LYS A 102 3.66 -1.92 -11.87
CA LYS A 102 2.73 -1.09 -11.08
C LYS A 102 3.26 -0.84 -9.67
N MET A 103 3.57 -1.91 -8.93
CA MET A 103 4.12 -1.82 -7.57
C MET A 103 5.49 -1.14 -7.52
N GLY A 104 6.31 -1.32 -8.57
CA GLY A 104 7.59 -0.65 -8.70
C GLY A 104 7.46 0.87 -8.86
N HIS A 105 6.48 1.35 -9.64
CA HIS A 105 6.18 2.77 -9.77
C HIS A 105 5.72 3.38 -8.44
N TRP A 106 4.78 2.73 -7.76
CA TRP A 106 4.29 3.17 -6.44
C TRP A 106 5.42 3.27 -5.41
N THR A 107 6.29 2.25 -5.36
CA THR A 107 7.46 2.23 -4.47
C THR A 107 8.45 3.37 -4.78
N LYS A 108 8.68 3.69 -6.05
CA LYS A 108 9.59 4.78 -6.45
C LYS A 108 9.04 6.14 -6.04
N SER A 109 7.75 6.40 -6.24
CA SER A 109 7.09 7.62 -5.78
C SER A 109 7.27 7.82 -4.27
N ILE A 110 7.15 6.76 -3.47
CA ILE A 110 7.36 6.79 -2.02
C ILE A 110 8.82 7.10 -1.65
N LYS A 111 9.81 6.57 -2.39
CA LYS A 111 11.23 6.86 -2.13
C LYS A 111 11.61 8.31 -2.41
N LEU A 112 11.05 8.93 -3.45
CA LEU A 112 11.28 10.34 -3.74
C LEU A 112 10.87 11.23 -2.56
N PHE A 113 9.82 10.83 -1.84
CA PHE A 113 9.40 11.50 -0.62
C PHE A 113 10.39 11.34 0.55
N ASP A 114 10.97 10.16 0.75
CA ASP A 114 12.00 9.99 1.79
C ASP A 114 13.21 10.91 1.56
N ASN A 115 13.52 11.28 0.32
CA ASN A 115 14.59 12.23 0.02
C ASN A 115 14.23 13.70 0.33
N LEU A 116 12.94 14.02 0.52
CA LEU A 116 12.49 15.34 0.97
C LEU A 116 12.76 15.58 2.48
N LYS A 117 13.20 14.55 3.22
CA LYS A 117 13.52 14.61 4.65
C LYS A 117 14.57 15.64 5.06
N ASN A 118 15.40 16.10 4.12
CA ASN A 118 16.50 17.03 4.41
C ASN A 118 16.09 18.50 4.34
N LYS A 119 14.81 18.82 4.19
CA LYS A 119 14.30 20.20 4.26
C LYS A 119 13.61 20.41 5.60
N ASP A 120 14.20 21.24 6.45
CA ASP A 120 13.64 21.61 7.74
C ASP A 120 12.28 22.35 7.59
N ASN A 121 11.38 22.14 8.55
CA ASN A 121 10.11 22.87 8.73
C ASN A 121 8.98 22.61 7.70
N LEU A 122 8.95 21.44 7.05
CA LEU A 122 7.79 21.01 6.27
C LEU A 122 6.61 20.68 7.20
N GLN A 123 5.44 21.28 6.95
CA GLN A 123 4.23 21.08 7.75
C GLN A 123 3.03 20.61 6.94
N PHE A 124 3.03 20.83 5.62
CA PHE A 124 1.90 20.44 4.77
C PHE A 124 2.39 19.60 3.59
N PHE A 125 1.62 18.58 3.25
CA PHE A 125 1.93 17.64 2.18
C PHE A 125 0.70 17.46 1.29
N LEU A 126 0.84 17.80 0.02
CA LEU A 126 -0.16 17.57 -1.01
C LEU A 126 0.16 16.25 -1.72
N LEU A 127 -0.76 15.31 -1.64
CA LEU A 127 -0.70 13.98 -2.26
C LEU A 127 -1.63 14.00 -3.47
N GLU A 128 -1.09 13.80 -4.66
CA GLU A 128 -1.84 13.71 -5.92
C GLU A 128 -1.64 12.33 -6.51
N LEU A 129 -2.67 11.49 -6.46
CA LEU A 129 -2.67 10.16 -7.07
C LEU A 129 -3.35 10.22 -8.44
N ASP A 130 -2.63 9.77 -9.48
CA ASP A 130 -3.16 9.46 -10.81
C ASP A 130 -3.18 7.94 -10.97
N THR A 131 -4.36 7.32 -10.99
CA THR A 131 -4.51 5.87 -11.11
C THR A 131 -4.37 5.37 -12.55
N ILE A 132 -4.48 6.26 -13.54
CA ILE A 132 -4.26 5.93 -14.96
C ILE A 132 -2.76 5.80 -15.22
N GLN A 133 -1.99 6.76 -14.71
CA GLN A 133 -0.53 6.76 -14.82
C GLN A 133 0.15 5.96 -13.71
N GLU A 134 -0.61 5.44 -12.75
CA GLU A 134 -0.11 4.71 -11.58
C GLU A 134 0.94 5.49 -10.80
N LYS A 135 0.72 6.80 -10.67
CA LYS A 135 1.71 7.76 -10.19
C LYS A 135 1.17 8.52 -9.00
N LEU A 136 1.86 8.37 -7.87
CA LEU A 136 1.69 9.24 -6.71
C LEU A 136 2.72 10.38 -6.80
N THR A 137 2.24 11.62 -6.81
CA THR A 137 3.06 12.84 -6.72
C THR A 137 2.89 13.44 -5.34
N ILE A 138 3.99 13.83 -4.70
CA ILE A 138 3.96 14.42 -3.37
C ILE A 138 4.68 15.76 -3.39
N SER A 139 3.93 16.81 -3.10
CA SER A 139 4.44 18.17 -2.93
C SER A 139 4.46 18.51 -1.44
N ALA A 140 5.52 19.15 -0.97
CA ALA A 140 5.70 19.47 0.45
C ALA A 140 5.93 20.97 0.65
N TYR A 141 5.30 21.52 1.67
CA TYR A 141 5.26 22.95 1.96
C TYR A 141 5.64 23.22 3.41
N THR A 142 6.37 24.31 3.61
CA THR A 142 6.67 24.80 4.96
C THR A 142 5.48 25.52 5.58
N LYS A 143 5.52 25.79 6.89
CA LYS A 143 4.50 26.58 7.59
C LYS A 143 4.21 27.93 6.91
N ARG A 144 5.25 28.60 6.40
CA ARG A 144 5.10 29.91 5.72
C ARG A 144 4.37 29.81 4.38
N GLN A 145 4.29 28.62 3.81
CA GLN A 145 3.67 28.33 2.51
C GLN A 145 2.27 27.74 2.66
N GLU A 146 1.63 27.82 3.83
CA GLU A 146 0.28 27.32 4.08
C GLU A 146 -0.73 27.83 3.04
N GLN A 147 -0.74 29.14 2.76
CA GLN A 147 -1.63 29.72 1.75
C GLN A 147 -1.38 29.14 0.36
N GLN A 148 -0.11 28.90 -0.01
CA GLN A 148 0.22 28.26 -1.28
C GLN A 148 -0.26 26.81 -1.32
N ALA A 149 -0.10 26.06 -0.23
CA ALA A 149 -0.56 24.67 -0.15
C ALA A 149 -2.09 24.57 -0.33
N ILE A 150 -2.85 25.48 0.29
CA ILE A 150 -4.31 25.56 0.14
C ILE A 150 -4.70 25.94 -1.30
N LEU A 151 -4.00 26.90 -1.91
CA LEU A 151 -4.22 27.31 -3.31
C LEU A 151 -3.95 26.16 -4.29
N ASP A 152 -2.83 25.46 -4.12
CA ASP A 152 -2.44 24.33 -4.96
C ASP A 152 -3.44 23.18 -4.80
N TYR A 153 -3.84 22.87 -3.57
CA TYR A 153 -4.88 21.88 -3.28
C TYR A 153 -6.20 22.22 -3.98
N SER A 154 -6.71 23.44 -3.81
CA SER A 154 -7.97 23.88 -4.46
C SER A 154 -7.87 23.83 -5.99
N THR A 155 -6.69 24.16 -6.54
CA THR A 155 -6.44 24.10 -7.98
C THR A 155 -6.43 22.66 -8.48
N ALA A 156 -5.79 21.75 -7.75
CA ALA A 156 -5.76 20.32 -8.06
C ALA A 156 -7.16 19.70 -7.96
N GLU A 157 -7.89 19.97 -6.87
CA GLU A 157 -9.27 19.51 -6.65
C GLU A 157 -10.21 19.95 -7.81
N LYS A 158 -10.11 21.21 -8.25
CA LYS A 158 -10.89 21.70 -9.41
C LYS A 158 -10.53 20.99 -10.71
N LYS A 159 -9.24 20.69 -10.95
CA LYS A 159 -8.79 19.98 -12.16
C LYS A 159 -9.29 18.54 -12.22
N ILE A 160 -9.41 17.90 -11.06
CA ILE A 160 -9.85 16.51 -10.95
C ILE A 160 -11.36 16.39 -10.74
N TYR A 161 -12.10 17.51 -10.64
CA TYR A 161 -13.54 17.49 -10.38
C TYR A 161 -14.29 16.63 -11.42
N GLY A 162 -14.98 15.60 -10.92
CA GLY A 162 -15.72 14.62 -11.74
C GLY A 162 -14.87 13.49 -12.34
N ARG A 163 -13.54 13.54 -12.20
CA ARG A 163 -12.62 12.45 -12.58
C ARG A 163 -12.40 11.55 -11.37
N LYS A 164 -12.66 10.26 -11.52
CA LYS A 164 -12.63 9.29 -10.41
C LYS A 164 -11.26 8.64 -10.27
N GLU A 165 -10.47 8.71 -11.34
CA GLU A 165 -9.14 8.15 -11.51
C GLU A 165 -8.05 9.03 -10.89
N TYR A 166 -8.45 10.13 -10.26
CA TYR A 166 -7.56 11.08 -9.63
C TYR A 166 -8.03 11.31 -8.20
N ASP A 167 -7.10 11.26 -7.25
CA ASP A 167 -7.33 11.58 -5.85
C ASP A 167 -6.33 12.64 -5.39
N VAL A 168 -6.82 13.63 -4.65
CA VAL A 168 -6.00 14.74 -4.19
C VAL A 168 -6.31 14.98 -2.71
N VAL A 169 -5.28 14.92 -1.88
CA VAL A 169 -5.39 15.10 -0.43
C VAL A 169 -4.30 16.03 0.07
N LEU A 170 -4.68 17.03 0.87
CA LEU A 170 -3.76 17.88 1.60
C LEU A 170 -3.72 17.45 3.07
N VAL A 171 -2.52 17.19 3.59
CA VAL A 171 -2.31 16.71 4.95
C VAL A 171 -1.37 17.63 5.73
N GLY A 172 -1.74 17.97 6.96
CA GLY A 172 -0.84 18.60 7.93
C GLY A 172 -0.09 17.54 8.74
N ALA A 173 1.24 17.60 8.76
CA ALA A 173 2.08 16.74 9.61
C ALA A 173 3.40 17.45 9.96
N ASP A 174 3.82 17.37 11.22
CA ASP A 174 5.06 18.01 11.68
C ASP A 174 6.33 17.34 11.15
N THR A 175 6.25 16.05 10.84
CA THR A 175 7.34 15.30 10.23
C THR A 175 6.85 14.36 9.14
N THR A 176 7.74 14.04 8.20
CA THR A 176 7.51 12.97 7.22
C THR A 176 7.25 11.61 7.87
N LYS A 177 7.75 11.39 9.10
CA LYS A 177 7.50 10.18 9.88
C LYS A 177 6.07 10.14 10.43
N ASP A 178 5.53 11.28 10.83
CA ASP A 178 4.15 11.38 11.32
C ASP A 178 3.16 11.25 10.17
N LEU A 179 3.48 11.81 9.00
CA LEU A 179 2.71 11.58 7.78
C LEU A 179 2.62 10.09 7.43
N LYS A 180 3.75 9.36 7.49
CA LYS A 180 3.79 7.91 7.28
C LYS A 180 2.96 7.12 8.30
N LYS A 181 2.90 7.59 9.54
CA LYS A 181 2.10 6.94 10.60
C LYS A 181 0.60 7.21 10.45
N ALA A 182 0.22 8.43 10.09
CA ALA A 182 -1.16 8.83 9.94
C ALA A 182 -1.80 8.27 8.66
N TYR A 183 -1.01 8.14 7.59
CA TYR A 183 -1.45 7.68 6.27
C TYR A 183 -0.62 6.50 5.76
N PRO A 184 -0.53 5.38 6.50
CA PRO A 184 0.36 4.27 6.17
C PRO A 184 0.09 3.70 4.77
N ASN A 185 -1.17 3.75 4.31
CA ASN A 185 -1.62 3.27 3.01
C ASN A 185 -0.91 3.95 1.82
N TYR A 186 -0.52 5.22 1.96
CA TYR A 186 0.22 5.96 0.92
C TYR A 186 1.72 5.63 0.90
N PHE A 187 2.23 4.93 1.92
CA PHE A 187 3.65 4.67 2.13
C PHE A 187 3.98 3.17 2.31
N LEU A 188 3.07 2.30 1.87
CA LEU A 188 3.26 0.84 1.96
C LEU A 188 4.50 0.42 1.15
N ASP A 189 5.48 -0.18 1.82
CA ASP A 189 6.72 -0.64 1.18
C ASP A 189 6.55 -2.08 0.67
N THR A 190 6.32 -2.21 -0.63
CA THR A 190 6.17 -3.51 -1.30
C THR A 190 7.49 -4.10 -1.81
N LYS A 191 8.65 -3.50 -1.51
CA LYS A 191 9.96 -3.98 -2.03
C LYS A 191 10.26 -5.41 -1.65
N GLU A 192 10.08 -5.76 -0.37
CA GLU A 192 10.36 -7.12 0.08
C GLU A 192 9.39 -8.13 -0.56
N PHE A 193 8.12 -7.76 -0.72
CA PHE A 193 7.16 -8.58 -1.48
C PHE A 193 7.65 -8.80 -2.91
N LEU A 194 8.10 -7.75 -3.61
CA LEU A 194 8.66 -7.84 -4.97
C LEU A 194 9.92 -8.72 -5.04
N ILE A 195 10.75 -8.76 -3.99
CA ILE A 195 11.90 -9.67 -3.91
C ILE A 195 11.42 -11.13 -3.90
N TYR A 196 10.46 -11.48 -3.04
CA TYR A 196 9.92 -12.84 -3.00
C TYR A 196 9.15 -13.22 -4.27
N LEU A 197 8.39 -12.28 -4.84
CA LEU A 197 7.75 -12.47 -6.12
C LEU A 197 8.78 -12.75 -7.22
N ASN A 198 9.87 -11.98 -7.30
CA ASN A 198 10.94 -12.24 -8.28
C ASN A 198 11.61 -13.61 -8.07
N LYS A 199 11.76 -14.09 -6.83
CA LYS A 199 12.25 -15.47 -6.59
C LYS A 199 11.33 -16.52 -7.20
N ILE A 200 10.02 -16.34 -7.10
CA ILE A 200 9.01 -17.22 -7.72
C ILE A 200 9.12 -17.13 -9.25
N LEU A 201 9.19 -15.91 -9.80
CA LEU A 201 9.21 -15.68 -11.24
C LEU A 201 10.50 -16.15 -11.92
N ASN A 202 11.64 -16.15 -11.22
CA ASN A 202 12.93 -16.60 -11.74
C ASN A 202 13.17 -18.10 -11.56
N LYS A 203 12.29 -18.79 -10.84
CA LYS A 203 12.36 -20.24 -10.69
C LYS A 203 11.66 -20.90 -11.88
N TYR A 204 12.36 -21.84 -12.52
CA TYR A 204 11.98 -22.53 -13.77
C TYR A 204 11.95 -21.67 -15.04
#